data_AF-A0A950EP32-F1
#
_entry.id   AF-A0A950EP32-F1
#
_cell.length_a   1.000
_cell.length_b   1.000
_cell.length_c   1.000
_cell.angle_alpha   90.00
_cell.angle_beta   90.00
_cell.angle_gamma   90.00
#
_symmetry.space_group_name_H-M   'P 1'
#
loop_
_entity.id
_entity.type
_entity.pdbx_description
1 polymer ?
#
loop_
_entity_poly.entity_id
_entity_poly.type
_entity_poly.pdbx_seq_one_letter_code
_entity_poly.pdbx_strand_id
1 'polypeptide(L)'
;MSAPRRITRRQFVAGTAGAVGAGAAAVAVARHPWTSVLRSSAPSIDGRGTLVVVTLYGGNDGLNTVIPYQDANYLSARGALGYQPKEVLPIGEGLALAPALKGLKGLWDHGELAIVRGVGYPEPNRSHFRSMDIWQSGVPDHAVATGWLGRWLDASGTDPMRTLSVGPTLPHLLAGEKSSGSAIAAGPVSLNGTDSQLIKAFGALADPYAGEAPWAARVAQTGADFLTVQHTVADALAHQPAQPSGSASGAGGSNLEGAAPTGAAAKGGGALSTQLDLVARLINAGVPTRVYSVSLGGFDTHAAEKDTHARLLGELDAALTSFLSSLHNT
;
A
#
# COMPACT_ATOMS: atom_id res chain seq x y z
N MET A 1 36.53 34.93 -5.87
CA MET A 1 35.23 34.21 -5.99
C MET A 1 35.21 33.14 -4.91
N SER A 2 34.49 33.35 -3.80
CA SER A 2 34.39 32.34 -2.72
C SER A 2 33.31 31.33 -3.05
N ALA A 3 33.63 30.04 -2.89
CA ALA A 3 32.67 28.95 -3.04
C ALA A 3 31.51 29.09 -2.02
N PRO A 4 30.26 28.71 -2.36
CA PRO A 4 29.14 28.73 -1.44
C PRO A 4 29.40 27.79 -0.26
N ARG A 5 29.21 28.28 0.98
CA ARG A 5 29.34 27.47 2.21
C ARG A 5 28.25 26.38 2.22
N ARG A 6 28.66 25.12 2.07
CA ARG A 6 27.79 23.95 2.27
C ARG A 6 27.46 23.82 3.75
N ILE A 7 26.17 23.70 4.09
CA ILE A 7 25.71 23.38 5.45
C ILE A 7 25.97 21.89 5.69
N THR A 8 26.71 21.56 6.74
CA THR A 8 27.02 20.18 7.12
C THR A 8 25.98 19.65 8.11
N ARG A 9 25.76 18.33 8.17
CA ARG A 9 24.81 17.69 9.10
C ARG A 9 25.07 18.04 10.57
N ARG A 10 26.34 18.26 10.94
CA ARG A 10 26.75 18.73 12.27
C ARG A 10 26.30 20.16 12.56
N GLN A 11 26.29 21.03 11.54
CA GLN A 11 25.78 22.40 11.65
C GLN A 11 24.25 22.43 11.69
N PHE A 12 23.59 21.50 11.00
CA PHE A 12 22.13 21.34 11.11
C PHE A 12 21.72 20.89 12.52
N VAL A 13 22.36 19.85 13.07
CA VAL A 13 22.10 19.36 14.44
C VAL A 13 22.44 20.42 15.50
N ALA A 14 23.54 21.14 15.33
CA ALA A 14 23.90 22.27 16.21
C ALA A 14 22.90 23.44 16.10
N GLY A 15 22.32 23.66 14.93
CA GLY A 15 21.29 24.69 14.70
C GLY A 15 19.91 24.33 15.26
N THR A 16 19.57 23.04 15.31
CA THR A 16 18.30 22.56 15.90
C THR A 16 18.32 22.49 17.43
N ALA A 17 19.49 22.50 18.06
CA ALA A 17 19.64 22.48 19.52
C ALA A 17 19.61 23.89 20.17
N GLY A 18 19.51 24.96 19.38
CA GLY A 18 19.54 26.34 19.86
C GLY A 18 18.60 27.26 19.09
N ALA A 19 17.28 27.08 19.24
CA ALA A 19 16.29 27.99 18.68
C ALA A 19 15.78 28.98 19.75
N VAL A 20 16.58 30.02 20.02
CA VAL A 20 16.08 31.31 20.55
C VAL A 20 16.77 32.44 19.77
N GLY A 21 15.98 33.21 19.02
CA GLY A 21 16.31 34.61 18.72
C GLY A 21 16.78 34.99 17.31
N ALA A 22 15.86 35.63 16.59
CA ALA A 22 16.02 36.82 15.73
C ALA A 22 16.84 36.78 14.41
N GLY A 23 16.10 36.91 13.29
CA GLY A 23 16.19 38.09 12.42
C GLY A 23 17.27 38.17 11.33
N ALA A 24 16.85 38.05 10.06
CA ALA A 24 17.05 39.07 9.02
C ALA A 24 16.52 38.57 7.66
N ALA A 25 15.57 39.30 7.09
CA ALA A 25 15.22 39.24 5.67
C ALA A 25 15.99 40.33 4.94
N ALA A 26 16.62 40.02 3.79
CA ALA A 26 16.57 40.82 2.55
C ALA A 26 17.58 40.34 1.47
N VAL A 27 16.99 39.95 0.33
CA VAL A 27 17.38 40.26 -1.06
C VAL A 27 18.71 39.71 -1.62
N ALA A 28 18.59 38.72 -2.50
CA ALA A 28 19.17 38.78 -3.85
C ALA A 28 18.46 37.76 -4.77
N VAL A 29 17.43 38.24 -5.49
CA VAL A 29 16.95 37.61 -6.72
C VAL A 29 18.04 37.79 -7.78
N ALA A 30 18.75 36.73 -8.11
CA ALA A 30 19.39 36.56 -9.41
C ALA A 30 19.91 35.12 -9.54
N ARG A 31 19.20 34.36 -10.39
CA ARG A 31 19.54 33.10 -11.08
C ARG A 31 18.58 31.97 -10.74
N HIS A 32 17.48 31.95 -11.48
CA HIS A 32 16.75 30.71 -11.78
C HIS A 32 17.75 29.68 -12.33
N PRO A 33 17.80 28.48 -11.72
CA PRO A 33 17.41 27.30 -12.49
C PRO A 33 16.59 26.27 -11.68
N TRP A 34 15.46 25.86 -12.28
CA TRP A 34 15.01 24.46 -12.39
C TRP A 34 14.24 23.72 -11.27
N THR A 35 13.62 24.36 -10.28
CA THR A 35 12.77 23.59 -9.33
C THR A 35 11.36 24.10 -9.09
N SER A 36 10.94 25.22 -9.71
CA SER A 36 9.56 25.73 -9.59
C SER A 36 8.67 25.48 -10.82
N VAL A 37 9.12 24.63 -11.75
CA VAL A 37 8.33 24.13 -12.90
C VAL A 37 8.67 22.65 -13.17
N LEU A 38 8.52 21.81 -12.16
CA LEU A 38 8.26 20.37 -12.37
C LEU A 38 6.78 20.04 -12.11
N ARG A 39 5.89 21.00 -12.39
CA ARG A 39 4.68 20.64 -13.14
C ARG A 39 5.13 20.41 -14.59
N SER A 40 4.66 19.28 -15.15
CA SER A 40 4.87 18.78 -16.51
C SER A 40 6.28 18.31 -16.89
N SER A 41 6.72 17.22 -16.26
CA SER A 41 7.13 16.00 -16.97
C SER A 41 6.98 14.79 -16.03
N ALA A 42 5.84 14.70 -15.33
CA ALA A 42 5.33 13.35 -15.10
C ALA A 42 5.21 12.76 -16.52
N PRO A 43 5.78 11.58 -16.81
CA PRO A 43 5.47 10.93 -18.08
C PRO A 43 3.97 11.01 -18.26
N SER A 44 3.52 11.48 -19.42
CA SER A 44 2.10 11.47 -19.76
C SER A 44 1.51 10.15 -19.27
N ILE A 45 0.37 10.24 -18.60
CA ILE A 45 -0.52 9.08 -18.42
C ILE A 45 -1.09 8.76 -19.80
N ASP A 46 -0.23 8.52 -20.79
CA ASP A 46 -0.62 7.92 -22.05
C ASP A 46 -1.01 6.49 -21.72
N GLY A 47 -2.31 6.29 -21.49
CA GLY A 47 -2.98 5.00 -21.56
C GLY A 47 -2.58 3.94 -20.53
N ARG A 48 -1.79 4.24 -19.51
CA ARG A 48 -1.36 3.24 -18.51
C ARG A 48 -2.10 3.46 -17.20
N GLY A 49 -3.07 2.59 -16.88
CA GLY A 49 -3.87 2.63 -15.64
C GLY A 49 -3.07 2.45 -14.34
N THR A 50 -3.70 2.75 -13.21
CA THR A 50 -3.17 2.54 -11.85
C THR A 50 -3.43 1.09 -11.41
N LEU A 51 -2.44 0.44 -10.82
CA LEU A 51 -2.62 -0.90 -10.23
C LEU A 51 -2.85 -0.76 -8.72
N VAL A 52 -3.90 -1.40 -8.20
CA VAL A 52 -4.12 -1.54 -6.75
C VAL A 52 -4.02 -3.03 -6.41
N VAL A 53 -3.04 -3.38 -5.57
CA VAL A 53 -2.82 -4.76 -5.10
C VAL A 53 -3.40 -4.90 -3.71
N VAL A 54 -4.42 -5.77 -3.58
CA VAL A 54 -5.03 -6.13 -2.30
C VAL A 54 -4.48 -7.48 -1.85
N THR A 55 -3.69 -7.50 -0.78
CA THR A 55 -3.12 -8.75 -0.24
C THR A 55 -4.00 -9.30 0.87
N LEU A 56 -4.46 -10.55 0.73
CA LEU A 56 -5.23 -11.27 1.74
C LEU A 56 -4.30 -12.12 2.63
N TYR A 57 -3.88 -11.58 3.78
CA TYR A 57 -2.92 -12.25 4.67
C TYR A 57 -3.55 -13.36 5.50
N GLY A 58 -2.92 -14.53 5.44
CA GLY A 58 -3.22 -15.68 6.28
C GLY A 58 -3.68 -16.93 5.54
N GLY A 59 -3.85 -16.88 4.22
CA GLY A 59 -4.22 -18.05 3.42
C GLY A 59 -5.73 -18.15 3.15
N ASN A 60 -6.23 -17.19 2.36
CA ASN A 60 -7.63 -17.17 1.94
C ASN A 60 -8.06 -18.51 1.31
N ASP A 61 -9.18 -19.08 1.78
CA ASP A 61 -9.76 -20.26 1.17
C ASP A 61 -10.39 -19.92 -0.18
N GLY A 62 -9.63 -20.20 -1.24
CA GLY A 62 -10.05 -19.96 -2.62
C GLY A 62 -11.29 -20.74 -3.03
N LEU A 63 -11.52 -21.94 -2.49
CA LEU A 63 -12.68 -22.79 -2.85
C LEU A 63 -13.94 -22.40 -2.07
N ASN A 64 -13.83 -21.65 -0.98
CA ASN A 64 -14.96 -20.96 -0.36
C ASN A 64 -15.09 -19.49 -0.80
N THR A 65 -14.17 -18.98 -1.64
CA THR A 65 -14.29 -17.67 -2.29
C THR A 65 -14.97 -17.81 -3.66
N VAL A 66 -14.46 -18.72 -4.49
CA VAL A 66 -15.01 -19.11 -5.80
C VAL A 66 -15.35 -20.60 -5.74
N ILE A 67 -16.63 -20.86 -5.54
CA ILE A 67 -17.17 -22.13 -5.06
C ILE A 67 -17.62 -22.99 -6.25
N PRO A 68 -17.04 -24.18 -6.47
CA PRO A 68 -17.57 -25.17 -7.41
C PRO A 68 -18.79 -25.87 -6.80
N TYR A 69 -19.88 -25.13 -6.61
CA TYR A 69 -21.04 -25.53 -5.79
C TYR A 69 -21.86 -26.69 -6.38
N GLN A 70 -21.63 -27.04 -7.65
CA GLN A 70 -22.21 -28.20 -8.32
C GLN A 70 -21.27 -29.43 -8.33
N ASP A 71 -20.02 -29.30 -7.87
CA ASP A 71 -19.07 -30.40 -7.83
C ASP A 71 -19.32 -31.28 -6.59
N ALA A 72 -19.66 -32.55 -6.82
CA ALA A 72 -19.89 -33.53 -5.77
C ALA A 72 -18.64 -33.76 -4.89
N ASN A 73 -17.43 -33.59 -5.44
CA ASN A 73 -16.18 -33.70 -4.67
C ASN A 73 -16.05 -32.55 -3.67
N TYR A 74 -16.40 -31.32 -4.08
CA TYR A 74 -16.41 -30.18 -3.14
C TYR A 74 -17.42 -30.39 -2.02
N LEU A 75 -18.66 -30.76 -2.37
CA LEU A 75 -19.74 -30.96 -1.40
C LEU A 75 -19.43 -32.08 -0.40
N SER A 76 -18.85 -33.19 -0.88
CA SER A 76 -18.50 -34.32 -0.01
C SER A 76 -17.24 -34.06 0.83
N ALA A 77 -16.21 -33.43 0.27
CA ALA A 77 -14.95 -33.20 0.97
C ALA A 77 -15.02 -32.07 2.02
N ARG A 78 -15.88 -31.07 1.81
CA ARG A 78 -15.92 -29.87 2.67
C ARG A 78 -16.81 -30.01 3.90
N GLY A 79 -17.76 -30.94 3.92
CA GLY A 79 -18.65 -31.16 5.05
C GLY A 79 -19.26 -29.85 5.59
N ALA A 80 -19.08 -29.57 6.87
CA ALA A 80 -19.60 -28.36 7.53
C ALA A 80 -18.97 -27.04 7.04
N LEU A 81 -17.78 -27.09 6.43
CA LEU A 81 -17.09 -25.91 5.88
C LEU A 81 -17.65 -25.49 4.52
N GLY A 82 -18.34 -26.40 3.81
CA GLY A 82 -18.87 -26.14 2.48
C GLY A 82 -20.10 -25.24 2.52
N TYR A 83 -20.27 -24.44 1.47
CA TYR A 83 -21.54 -23.78 1.19
C TYR A 83 -22.46 -24.69 0.40
N GLN A 84 -23.74 -24.68 0.76
CA GLN A 84 -24.81 -25.38 0.05
C GLN A 84 -25.24 -24.58 -1.18
N PRO A 85 -25.76 -25.23 -2.25
CA PRO A 85 -26.16 -24.56 -3.48
C PRO A 85 -27.14 -23.38 -3.33
N LYS A 86 -27.96 -23.38 -2.29
CA LYS A 86 -28.92 -22.32 -1.98
C LYS A 86 -28.31 -21.09 -1.28
N GLU A 87 -27.08 -21.20 -0.80
CA GLU A 87 -26.40 -20.15 -0.02
C GLU A 87 -25.51 -19.27 -0.90
N VAL A 88 -25.13 -19.73 -2.09
CA VAL A 88 -24.09 -19.12 -2.92
C VAL A 88 -24.65 -18.17 -3.98
N LEU A 89 -23.77 -17.41 -4.63
CA LEU A 89 -24.10 -16.45 -5.69
C LEU A 89 -23.60 -16.99 -7.06
N PRO A 90 -24.43 -17.67 -7.87
CA PRO A 90 -23.97 -18.32 -9.10
C PRO A 90 -23.38 -17.34 -10.12
N ILE A 91 -22.24 -17.69 -10.72
CA ILE A 91 -21.54 -16.90 -11.75
C ILE A 91 -21.40 -17.65 -13.10
N GLY A 92 -22.00 -18.84 -13.22
CA GLY A 92 -21.95 -19.67 -14.43
C GLY A 92 -20.98 -20.85 -14.30
N GLU A 93 -21.05 -21.79 -15.25
CA GLU A 93 -20.14 -22.97 -15.35
C GLU A 93 -20.06 -23.84 -14.07
N GLY A 94 -21.15 -23.90 -13.30
CA GLY A 94 -21.17 -24.62 -12.02
C GLY A 94 -20.38 -23.94 -10.89
N LEU A 95 -20.01 -22.67 -11.07
CA LEU A 95 -19.31 -21.84 -10.11
C LEU A 95 -20.23 -20.78 -9.48
N ALA A 96 -19.88 -20.38 -8.27
CA ALA A 96 -20.55 -19.32 -7.54
C ALA A 96 -19.56 -18.54 -6.68
N LEU A 97 -19.88 -17.30 -6.35
CA LEU A 97 -19.19 -16.54 -5.30
C LEU A 97 -19.79 -16.87 -3.93
N ALA A 98 -19.00 -16.67 -2.88
CA ALA A 98 -19.48 -16.75 -1.50
C ALA A 98 -20.66 -15.78 -1.24
N PRO A 99 -21.60 -16.11 -0.33
CA PRO A 99 -22.77 -15.26 -0.03
C PRO A 99 -22.44 -13.82 0.38
N ALA A 100 -21.27 -13.62 0.98
CA ALA A 100 -20.82 -12.32 1.46
C ALA A 100 -20.31 -11.40 0.33
N LEU A 101 -20.04 -11.93 -0.87
CA LEU A 101 -19.44 -11.21 -2.00
C LEU A 101 -20.49 -10.60 -2.94
N LYS A 102 -21.47 -9.88 -2.39
CA LYS A 102 -22.61 -9.36 -3.17
C LYS A 102 -22.20 -8.23 -4.10
N GLY A 103 -21.31 -7.34 -3.67
CA GLY A 103 -20.75 -6.28 -4.49
C GLY A 103 -19.91 -6.83 -5.64
N LEU A 104 -19.02 -7.78 -5.37
CA LEU A 104 -18.24 -8.47 -6.40
C LEU A 104 -19.14 -9.24 -7.38
N LYS A 105 -20.25 -9.82 -6.90
CA LYS A 105 -21.26 -10.40 -7.78
C LYS A 105 -21.89 -9.35 -8.71
N GLY A 106 -22.16 -8.14 -8.22
CA GLY A 106 -22.58 -7.02 -9.06
C GLY A 106 -21.56 -6.67 -10.14
N LEU A 107 -20.28 -6.59 -9.79
CA LEU A 107 -19.20 -6.35 -10.76
C LEU A 107 -19.12 -7.46 -11.83
N TRP A 108 -19.31 -8.72 -11.43
CA TRP A 108 -19.38 -9.84 -12.37
C TRP A 108 -20.55 -9.69 -13.35
N ASP A 109 -21.74 -9.36 -12.84
CA ASP A 109 -22.94 -9.20 -13.66
C ASP A 109 -22.83 -8.04 -14.67
N HIS A 110 -22.04 -7.03 -14.35
CA HIS A 110 -21.74 -5.90 -15.24
C HIS A 110 -20.54 -6.14 -16.16
N GLY A 111 -19.84 -7.29 -16.06
CA GLY A 111 -18.65 -7.58 -16.86
C GLY A 111 -17.38 -6.82 -16.44
N GLU A 112 -17.35 -6.32 -15.20
CA GLU A 112 -16.25 -5.53 -14.62
C GLU A 112 -15.33 -6.36 -13.71
N LEU A 113 -15.68 -7.62 -13.43
CA LEU A 113 -14.87 -8.56 -12.66
C LEU A 113 -14.39 -9.73 -13.53
N ALA A 114 -13.09 -10.02 -13.48
CA ALA A 114 -12.50 -11.23 -14.03
C ALA A 114 -11.90 -12.10 -12.91
N ILE A 115 -12.09 -13.42 -13.02
CA ILE A 115 -11.58 -14.40 -12.06
C ILE A 115 -10.62 -15.35 -12.79
N VAL A 116 -9.36 -15.35 -12.37
CA VAL A 116 -8.35 -16.29 -12.88
C VAL A 116 -8.18 -17.42 -11.88
N ARG A 117 -8.55 -18.64 -12.29
CA ARG A 117 -8.43 -19.86 -11.49
C ARG A 117 -7.15 -20.63 -11.86
N GLY A 118 -6.75 -21.57 -11.01
CA GLY A 118 -5.57 -22.42 -11.25
C GLY A 118 -4.24 -21.70 -11.07
N VAL A 119 -4.23 -20.54 -10.39
CA VAL A 119 -3.02 -19.81 -10.04
C VAL A 119 -2.47 -20.35 -8.73
N GLY A 120 -1.24 -20.85 -8.75
CA GLY A 120 -0.57 -21.42 -7.59
C GLY A 120 0.89 -21.73 -7.90
N TYR A 121 1.53 -22.50 -7.03
CA TYR A 121 2.92 -22.93 -7.18
C TYR A 121 3.03 -24.44 -6.90
N PRO A 122 4.02 -25.13 -7.50
CA PRO A 122 4.18 -26.58 -7.31
C PRO A 122 4.49 -26.92 -5.85
N GLU A 123 4.05 -28.10 -5.41
CA GLU A 123 4.43 -28.72 -4.13
C GLU A 123 4.25 -27.82 -2.88
N PRO A 124 3.03 -27.34 -2.59
CA PRO A 124 2.80 -26.47 -1.44
C PRO A 124 3.09 -27.18 -0.12
N ASN A 125 4.03 -26.64 0.66
CA ASN A 125 4.43 -27.15 1.97
C ASN A 125 3.47 -26.79 3.12
N ARG A 126 2.31 -26.21 2.80
CA ARG A 126 1.25 -25.78 3.74
C ARG A 126 1.66 -24.70 4.76
N SER A 127 2.85 -24.11 4.64
CA SER A 127 3.29 -23.02 5.52
C SER A 127 2.79 -21.68 5.00
N HIS A 128 1.93 -20.99 5.77
CA HIS A 128 1.46 -19.65 5.41
C HIS A 128 2.63 -18.67 5.19
N PHE A 129 3.69 -18.75 5.98
CA PHE A 129 4.88 -17.91 5.81
C PHE A 129 5.56 -18.15 4.47
N ARG A 130 5.81 -19.42 4.11
CA ARG A 130 6.44 -19.74 2.82
C ARG A 130 5.52 -19.39 1.66
N SER A 131 4.23 -19.69 1.75
CA SER A 131 3.26 -19.31 0.71
C SER A 131 3.26 -17.80 0.47
N MET A 132 3.26 -16.99 1.53
CA MET A 132 3.25 -15.53 1.39
C MET A 132 4.57 -14.99 0.84
N ASP A 133 5.69 -15.57 1.24
CA ASP A 133 7.00 -15.25 0.65
C ASP A 133 7.03 -15.57 -0.86
N ILE A 134 6.49 -16.72 -1.28
CA ILE A 134 6.37 -17.09 -2.70
C ILE A 134 5.45 -16.11 -3.45
N TRP A 135 4.27 -15.79 -2.92
CA TRP A 135 3.33 -14.87 -3.59
C TRP A 135 3.86 -13.44 -3.69
N GLN A 136 4.62 -12.97 -2.69
CA GLN A 136 5.22 -11.63 -2.71
C GLN A 136 6.49 -11.57 -3.56
N SER A 137 7.30 -12.63 -3.59
CA SER A 137 8.53 -12.68 -4.38
C SER A 137 8.31 -13.12 -5.82
N GLY A 138 7.29 -13.94 -6.09
CA GLY A 138 7.12 -14.67 -7.35
C GLY A 138 8.14 -15.79 -7.57
N VAL A 139 8.83 -16.26 -6.53
CA VAL A 139 9.89 -17.28 -6.63
C VAL A 139 9.55 -18.52 -5.80
N PRO A 140 9.14 -19.64 -6.44
CA PRO A 140 8.66 -20.83 -5.73
C PRO A 140 9.77 -21.72 -5.16
N ASP A 141 10.97 -21.68 -5.74
CA ASP A 141 11.99 -22.72 -5.49
C ASP A 141 12.96 -22.40 -4.34
N HIS A 142 13.16 -21.12 -4.05
CA HIS A 142 14.05 -20.66 -2.97
C HIS A 142 13.59 -19.30 -2.41
N ALA A 143 14.19 -18.87 -1.31
CA ALA A 143 13.95 -17.55 -0.73
C ALA A 143 14.80 -16.50 -1.43
N VAL A 144 14.22 -15.33 -1.69
CA VAL A 144 14.90 -14.17 -2.27
C VAL A 144 14.57 -12.93 -1.46
N ALA A 145 15.51 -11.98 -1.38
CA ALA A 145 15.31 -10.74 -0.63
C ALA A 145 14.33 -9.76 -1.32
N THR A 146 13.95 -10.02 -2.58
CA THR A 146 13.18 -9.08 -3.39
C THR A 146 11.78 -9.58 -3.77
N GLY A 147 10.82 -8.65 -3.72
CA GLY A 147 9.47 -8.80 -4.25
C GLY A 147 9.41 -8.60 -5.77
N TRP A 148 8.37 -9.12 -6.42
CA TRP A 148 8.23 -8.95 -7.87
C TRP A 148 7.94 -7.49 -8.28
N LEU A 149 7.19 -6.73 -7.46
CA LEU A 149 7.03 -5.29 -7.68
C LEU A 149 8.30 -4.52 -7.31
N GLY A 150 9.06 -4.97 -6.32
CA GLY A 150 10.38 -4.43 -6.02
C GLY A 150 11.36 -4.53 -7.19
N ARG A 151 11.38 -5.69 -7.88
CA ARG A 151 12.19 -5.85 -9.11
C ARG A 151 11.69 -4.96 -10.26
N TRP A 152 10.38 -4.71 -10.34
CA TRP A 152 9.83 -3.74 -11.28
C TRP A 152 10.24 -2.29 -10.94
N LEU A 153 10.31 -1.92 -9.66
CA LEU A 153 10.83 -0.62 -9.22
C LEU A 153 12.30 -0.44 -9.65
N ASP A 154 13.13 -1.45 -9.42
CA ASP A 154 14.55 -1.42 -9.80
C ASP A 154 14.77 -1.20 -11.31
N ALA A 155 13.83 -1.65 -12.14
CA ALA A 155 13.86 -1.48 -13.59
C ALA A 155 13.19 -0.18 -14.08
N SER A 156 12.37 0.48 -13.25
CA SER A 156 11.51 1.60 -13.67
C SER A 156 11.86 2.95 -13.04
N GLY A 157 12.76 2.99 -12.06
CA GLY A 157 13.33 4.20 -11.48
C GLY A 157 13.08 4.34 -9.98
N THR A 158 13.75 5.31 -9.36
CA THR A 158 13.84 5.46 -7.89
C THR A 158 12.90 6.52 -7.31
N ASP A 159 11.87 6.92 -8.05
CA ASP A 159 10.89 7.91 -7.57
C ASP A 159 10.10 7.33 -6.38
N PRO A 160 10.19 7.93 -5.18
CA PRO A 160 9.53 7.39 -3.99
C PRO A 160 7.99 7.47 -4.06
N MET A 161 7.41 8.26 -4.97
CA MET A 161 5.95 8.31 -5.18
C MET A 161 5.43 7.21 -6.09
N ARG A 162 6.30 6.44 -6.75
CA ARG A 162 5.93 5.44 -7.76
C ARG A 162 5.06 4.31 -7.21
N THR A 163 5.36 3.87 -5.99
CA THR A 163 4.56 2.88 -5.25
C THR A 163 4.27 3.38 -3.85
N LEU A 164 3.01 3.25 -3.42
CA LEU A 164 2.60 3.55 -2.06
C LEU A 164 1.94 2.32 -1.43
N SER A 165 2.50 1.83 -0.33
CA SER A 165 1.84 0.86 0.55
C SER A 165 1.09 1.60 1.64
N VAL A 166 -0.20 1.34 1.81
CA VAL A 166 -0.97 1.85 2.95
C VAL A 166 -0.86 0.85 4.09
N GLY A 167 -0.18 1.25 5.15
CA GLY A 167 0.08 0.41 6.31
C GLY A 167 1.43 0.71 6.96
N PRO A 168 1.64 0.28 8.21
CA PRO A 168 2.84 0.61 8.98
C PRO A 168 4.10 -0.12 8.51
N THR A 169 3.96 -1.19 7.71
CA THR A 169 5.07 -2.05 7.29
C THR A 169 5.11 -2.13 5.77
N LEU A 170 6.30 -1.95 5.19
CA LEU A 170 6.50 -2.19 3.77
C LEU A 170 6.44 -3.70 3.49
N PRO A 171 5.55 -4.17 2.60
CA PRO A 171 5.49 -5.59 2.24
C PRO A 171 6.73 -5.97 1.43
N HIS A 172 7.19 -7.21 1.59
CA HIS A 172 8.28 -7.80 0.81
C HIS A 172 8.03 -7.68 -0.70
N LEU A 173 6.75 -7.72 -1.11
CA LEU A 173 6.26 -7.40 -2.45
C LEU A 173 6.94 -6.17 -3.09
N LEU A 174 7.17 -5.11 -2.30
CA LEU A 174 7.72 -3.82 -2.73
C LEU A 174 9.21 -3.65 -2.42
N ALA A 175 9.89 -4.68 -1.90
CA ALA A 175 11.33 -4.63 -1.67
C ALA A 175 12.08 -5.01 -2.94
N GLY A 176 12.83 -4.07 -3.53
CA GLY A 176 13.80 -4.33 -4.59
C GLY A 176 15.23 -4.38 -4.06
N GLU A 177 16.16 -4.74 -4.94
CA GLU A 177 17.60 -4.82 -4.67
C GLU A 177 18.22 -3.41 -4.60
N LYS A 178 17.75 -2.49 -5.46
CA LYS A 178 18.27 -1.12 -5.58
C LYS A 178 17.34 -0.10 -4.93
N SER A 179 16.04 -0.36 -5.01
CA SER A 179 14.97 0.55 -4.61
C SER A 179 13.90 -0.21 -3.85
N SER A 180 13.18 0.50 -2.98
CA SER A 180 12.06 -0.04 -2.23
C SER A 180 10.87 0.90 -2.42
N GLY A 181 9.67 0.34 -2.33
CA GLY A 181 8.48 1.18 -2.31
C GLY A 181 8.38 2.01 -1.03
N SER A 182 7.48 2.98 -1.03
CA SER A 182 7.20 3.83 0.12
C SER A 182 6.00 3.29 0.90
N ALA A 183 6.06 3.40 2.23
CA ALA A 183 4.93 3.08 3.10
C ALA A 183 4.37 4.38 3.69
N ILE A 184 3.04 4.49 3.73
CA ILE A 184 2.32 5.58 4.39
C ILE A 184 1.39 5.00 5.44
N ALA A 185 1.35 5.62 6.61
CA ALA A 185 0.33 5.34 7.59
C ALA A 185 -1.01 5.90 7.09
N ALA A 186 -2.12 5.25 7.45
CA ALA A 186 -3.47 5.77 7.19
C ALA A 186 -3.84 7.01 8.05
N GLY A 187 -2.87 7.62 8.75
CA GLY A 187 -3.06 8.76 9.64
C GLY A 187 -2.02 9.86 9.40
N PRO A 188 -2.31 11.12 9.77
CA PRO A 188 -1.45 12.25 9.47
C PRO A 188 -0.15 12.19 10.27
N VAL A 189 0.98 12.33 9.57
CA VAL A 189 2.25 12.70 10.20
C VAL A 189 2.35 14.22 10.11
N SER A 190 2.11 14.92 11.22
CA SER A 190 2.30 16.37 11.30
C SER A 190 3.77 16.70 11.53
N LEU A 191 4.38 17.40 10.57
CA LEU A 191 5.74 17.94 10.69
C LEU A 191 5.66 19.45 10.90
N ASN A 192 6.42 19.97 11.86
CA ASN A 192 6.51 21.42 12.10
C ASN A 192 7.44 22.07 11.07
N GLY A 193 6.93 22.99 10.25
CA GLY A 193 7.71 23.78 9.28
C GLY A 193 6.87 24.21 8.08
N THR A 194 7.41 25.12 7.25
CA THR A 194 6.81 25.38 5.93
C THR A 194 7.32 24.37 4.90
N ASP A 195 6.51 24.05 3.90
CA ASP A 195 6.86 23.15 2.78
C ASP A 195 8.21 23.48 2.16
N SER A 196 8.47 24.77 1.94
CA SER A 196 9.74 25.25 1.36
C SER A 196 10.96 25.00 2.24
N GLN A 197 10.79 25.01 3.57
CA GLN A 197 11.86 24.74 4.53
C GLN A 197 12.09 23.24 4.67
N LEU A 198 11.01 22.46 4.72
CA LEU A 198 11.05 21.01 4.81
C LEU A 198 11.68 20.41 3.55
N ILE A 199 11.22 20.78 2.36
CA ILE A 199 11.79 20.32 1.07
C ILE A 199 13.29 20.64 0.99
N LYS A 200 13.70 21.87 1.36
CA LYS A 200 15.12 22.26 1.36
C LYS A 200 15.95 21.50 2.39
N ALA A 201 15.44 21.33 3.60
CA ALA A 201 16.13 20.61 4.66
C ALA A 201 16.30 19.13 4.32
N PHE A 202 15.26 18.49 3.77
CA PHE A 202 15.28 17.08 3.42
C PHE A 202 16.10 16.79 2.16
N GLY A 203 15.99 17.64 1.13
CA GLY A 203 16.87 17.57 -0.04
C GLY A 203 18.35 17.70 0.34
N ALA A 204 18.68 18.61 1.26
CA ALA A 204 20.06 18.78 1.73
C ALA A 204 20.59 17.60 2.56
N LEU A 205 19.72 16.78 3.17
CA LEU A 205 20.14 15.57 3.88
C LEU A 205 20.56 14.47 2.91
N ALA A 206 19.86 14.34 1.77
CA ALA A 206 20.10 13.31 0.76
C ALA A 206 21.40 13.50 -0.04
N ASP A 207 21.93 14.72 -0.12
CA ASP A 207 23.16 15.00 -0.85
C ASP A 207 24.37 14.30 -0.21
N PRO A 208 25.02 13.34 -0.91
CA PRO A 208 26.21 12.68 -0.37
C PRO A 208 27.39 13.64 -0.33
N TYR A 209 28.22 13.53 0.72
CA TYR A 209 29.48 14.28 0.80
C TYR A 209 30.71 13.38 0.55
N ALA A 210 31.84 13.99 0.18
CA ALA A 210 33.06 13.27 -0.11
C ALA A 210 33.56 12.48 1.11
N GLY A 211 33.76 11.16 0.93
CA GLY A 211 34.18 10.25 2.00
C GLY A 211 33.04 9.66 2.84
N GLU A 212 31.77 9.94 2.50
CA GLU A 212 30.62 9.32 3.15
C GLU A 212 30.51 7.83 2.82
N ALA A 213 30.24 7.00 3.84
CA ALA A 213 30.00 5.59 3.64
C ALA A 213 28.68 5.36 2.87
N PRO A 214 28.62 4.41 1.92
CA PRO A 214 27.42 4.19 1.09
C PRO A 214 26.11 3.98 1.87
N TRP A 215 26.17 3.29 3.02
CA TRP A 215 25.00 3.07 3.87
C TRP A 215 24.47 4.36 4.51
N ALA A 216 25.35 5.32 4.83
CA ALA A 216 24.96 6.59 5.45
C ALA A 216 24.22 7.47 4.44
N ALA A 217 24.70 7.49 3.19
CA ALA A 217 24.03 8.16 2.08
C ALA A 217 22.66 7.52 1.82
N ARG A 218 22.56 6.19 1.87
CA ARG A 218 21.30 5.48 1.70
C ARG A 218 20.28 5.79 2.80
N VAL A 219 20.70 5.81 4.06
CA VAL A 219 19.83 6.21 5.19
C VAL A 219 19.32 7.64 5.01
N ALA A 220 20.18 8.56 4.59
CA ALA A 220 19.79 9.94 4.38
C ALA A 220 18.80 10.10 3.21
N GLN A 221 19.02 9.37 2.11
CA GLN A 221 18.08 9.30 1.00
C GLN A 221 16.72 8.75 1.45
N THR A 222 16.68 7.65 2.21
CA THR A 222 15.43 7.09 2.75
C THR A 222 14.67 8.10 3.60
N GLY A 223 15.38 8.89 4.41
CA GLY A 223 14.77 9.98 5.18
C GLY A 223 14.16 11.06 4.28
N ALA A 224 14.87 11.52 3.26
CA ALA A 224 14.36 12.50 2.32
C ALA A 224 13.16 11.98 1.50
N ASP A 225 13.21 10.73 1.07
CA ASP A 225 12.14 10.04 0.35
C ASP A 225 10.88 9.95 1.21
N PHE A 226 11.01 9.50 2.46
CA PHE A 226 9.90 9.44 3.42
C PHE A 226 9.19 10.79 3.55
N LEU A 227 9.97 11.85 3.67
CA LEU A 227 9.42 13.19 3.92
C LEU A 227 8.81 13.80 2.65
N THR A 228 9.39 13.52 1.49
CA THR A 228 8.81 13.87 0.18
C THR A 228 7.45 13.21 0.00
N VAL A 229 7.34 11.91 0.33
CA VAL A 229 6.08 11.17 0.26
C VAL A 229 5.04 11.75 1.22
N GLN A 230 5.41 11.96 2.49
CA GLN A 230 4.50 12.54 3.48
C GLN A 230 3.98 13.91 3.05
N HIS A 231 4.86 14.79 2.57
CA HIS A 231 4.49 16.12 2.11
C HIS A 231 3.57 16.07 0.88
N THR A 232 3.94 15.30 -0.15
CA THR A 232 3.15 15.16 -1.38
C THR A 232 1.76 14.61 -1.11
N VAL A 233 1.66 13.60 -0.23
CA VAL A 233 0.38 13.02 0.19
C VAL A 233 -0.45 14.04 0.97
N ALA A 234 0.15 14.74 1.94
CA ALA A 234 -0.57 15.74 2.73
C ALA A 234 -1.11 16.90 1.87
N ASP A 235 -0.28 17.42 0.96
CA ASP A 235 -0.65 18.49 0.03
C ASP A 235 -1.79 18.07 -0.89
N ALA A 236 -1.69 16.88 -1.49
CA ALA A 236 -2.73 16.33 -2.36
C ALA A 236 -4.08 16.18 -1.63
N LEU A 237 -4.06 15.74 -0.37
CA LEU A 237 -5.27 15.55 0.43
C LEU A 237 -5.85 16.86 0.98
N ALA A 238 -5.02 17.89 1.20
CA ALA A 238 -5.47 19.21 1.65
C ALA A 238 -6.25 19.97 0.56
N HIS A 239 -5.93 19.71 -0.70
CA HIS A 239 -6.56 20.36 -1.87
C HIS A 239 -7.79 19.61 -2.39
N GLN A 240 -8.19 18.49 -1.76
CA GLN A 240 -9.43 17.82 -2.10
C GLN A 240 -10.62 18.46 -1.38
N PRO A 241 -11.76 18.64 -2.07
CA PRO A 241 -13.01 18.91 -1.39
C PRO A 241 -13.31 17.77 -0.41
N ALA A 242 -13.81 18.11 0.78
CA ALA A 242 -14.23 17.12 1.76
C ALA A 242 -15.19 16.13 1.09
N GLN A 243 -14.76 14.88 0.92
CA GLN A 243 -15.62 13.83 0.41
C GLN A 243 -16.77 13.64 1.41
N PRO A 244 -18.04 13.55 0.96
CA PRO A 244 -19.11 13.14 1.84
C PRO A 244 -18.75 11.75 2.37
N SER A 245 -18.48 11.67 3.66
CA SER A 245 -18.11 10.44 4.34
C SER A 245 -19.24 9.43 4.16
N GLY A 246 -19.08 8.52 3.19
CA GLY A 246 -19.89 7.32 3.05
C GLY A 246 -19.68 6.48 4.30
N SER A 247 -20.70 6.43 5.12
CA SER A 247 -20.73 5.74 6.40
C SER A 247 -20.44 4.24 6.27
N ALA A 248 -19.35 3.80 6.89
CA ALA A 248 -19.27 2.49 7.57
C ALA A 248 -18.23 2.53 8.70
N SER A 249 -18.48 3.37 9.72
CA SER A 249 -17.96 3.10 11.06
C SER A 249 -18.69 1.87 11.62
N GLY A 250 -18.21 0.69 11.25
CA GLY A 250 -18.57 -0.56 11.93
C GLY A 250 -17.85 -0.61 13.27
N ALA A 251 -18.60 -0.43 14.35
CA ALA A 251 -18.12 -0.60 15.71
C ALA A 251 -17.67 -2.05 15.98
N GLY A 252 -16.53 -2.21 16.68
CA GLY A 252 -16.20 -3.45 17.41
C GLY A 252 -14.79 -4.01 17.17
N GLY A 253 -13.83 -3.58 17.98
CA GLY A 253 -12.48 -4.19 18.01
C GLY A 253 -11.60 -3.55 19.08
N SER A 254 -11.80 -3.99 20.32
CA SER A 254 -11.11 -3.59 21.53
C SER A 254 -9.58 -3.59 21.44
N ASN A 255 -8.96 -2.62 22.15
CA ASN A 255 -7.58 -2.66 22.62
C ASN A 255 -7.17 -4.07 23.07
N LEU A 256 -6.08 -4.59 22.51
CA LEU A 256 -5.33 -5.69 23.09
C LEU A 256 -3.86 -5.26 23.17
N GLU A 257 -3.53 -4.60 24.27
CA GLU A 257 -2.19 -4.59 24.83
C GLU A 257 -1.81 -6.01 25.28
N GLY A 258 -0.60 -6.46 24.95
CA GLY A 258 0.04 -7.60 25.64
C GLY A 258 0.54 -8.73 24.75
N ALA A 259 1.86 -8.97 24.86
CA ALA A 259 2.64 -10.12 24.43
C ALA A 259 2.89 -10.31 22.91
N ALA A 260 4.10 -9.99 22.50
CA ALA A 260 4.68 -10.37 21.23
C ALA A 260 4.87 -11.89 21.11
N PRO A 261 4.57 -12.46 19.94
CA PRO A 261 5.33 -13.57 19.40
C PRO A 261 6.10 -13.13 18.14
N THR A 262 7.35 -13.54 18.09
CA THR A 262 8.28 -13.42 16.98
C THR A 262 7.78 -14.17 15.75
N GLY A 263 7.64 -13.48 14.62
CA GLY A 263 7.28 -14.05 13.32
C GLY A 263 6.49 -13.03 12.50
N ALA A 264 7.19 -12.18 11.75
CA ALA A 264 6.63 -11.03 11.04
C ALA A 264 5.75 -11.45 9.84
N ALA A 265 4.50 -11.84 10.12
CA ALA A 265 3.38 -11.59 9.23
C ALA A 265 2.65 -10.35 9.77
N ALA A 266 2.57 -9.29 8.97
CA ALA A 266 1.93 -8.05 9.34
C ALA A 266 0.48 -8.30 9.77
N LYS A 267 0.15 -8.12 11.06
CA LYS A 267 -1.23 -7.92 11.50
C LYS A 267 -1.71 -6.64 10.82
N GLY A 268 -2.62 -6.76 9.86
CA GLY A 268 -3.16 -5.66 9.06
C GLY A 268 -3.63 -4.51 9.94
N GLY A 269 -2.88 -3.41 9.94
CA GLY A 269 -3.21 -2.20 10.68
C GLY A 269 -4.18 -1.34 9.88
N GLY A 270 -5.43 -1.26 10.34
CA GLY A 270 -6.53 -0.46 9.77
C GLY A 270 -7.52 -1.29 8.96
N ALA A 271 -8.83 -1.03 9.14
CA ALA A 271 -9.88 -1.64 8.33
C ALA A 271 -9.58 -1.42 6.84
N LEU A 272 -9.76 -2.45 6.01
CA LEU A 272 -9.42 -2.37 4.57
C LEU A 272 -10.12 -1.18 3.88
N SER A 273 -11.33 -0.83 4.33
CA SER A 273 -12.07 0.35 3.88
C SER A 273 -11.27 1.64 4.04
N THR A 274 -10.71 1.91 5.23
CA THR A 274 -9.89 3.11 5.48
C THR A 274 -8.67 3.17 4.55
N GLN A 275 -8.04 2.01 4.28
CA GLN A 275 -6.90 1.96 3.37
C GLN A 275 -7.32 2.31 1.94
N LEU A 276 -8.41 1.70 1.45
CA LEU A 276 -8.91 1.95 0.10
C LEU A 276 -9.51 3.34 -0.07
N ASP A 277 -10.16 3.91 0.96
CA ASP A 277 -10.65 5.29 0.96
C ASP A 277 -9.49 6.28 0.77
N LEU A 278 -8.35 6.04 1.45
CA LEU A 278 -7.14 6.83 1.23
C LEU A 278 -6.62 6.66 -0.20
N VAL A 279 -6.58 5.43 -0.73
CA VAL A 279 -6.15 5.19 -2.12
C VAL A 279 -7.05 5.92 -3.12
N ALA A 280 -8.37 5.85 -2.97
CA ALA A 280 -9.32 6.55 -3.84
C ALA A 280 -9.10 8.06 -3.81
N ARG A 281 -8.89 8.64 -2.62
CA ARG A 281 -8.56 10.06 -2.46
C ARG A 281 -7.25 10.42 -3.17
N LEU A 282 -6.20 9.61 -3.05
CA LEU A 282 -4.92 9.88 -3.72
C LEU A 282 -5.04 9.78 -5.25
N ILE A 283 -5.79 8.80 -5.75
CA ILE A 283 -6.10 8.67 -7.19
C ILE A 283 -6.85 9.90 -7.68
N ASN A 284 -7.93 10.29 -7.00
CA ASN A 284 -8.76 11.44 -7.37
C ASN A 284 -8.02 12.78 -7.23
N ALA A 285 -6.96 12.84 -6.41
CA ALA A 285 -6.08 14.00 -6.28
C ALA A 285 -5.00 14.06 -7.38
N GLY A 286 -4.90 13.04 -8.25
CA GLY A 286 -3.91 12.99 -9.32
C GLY A 286 -2.48 12.75 -8.82
N VAL A 287 -2.33 12.10 -7.66
CA VAL A 287 -1.01 11.74 -7.15
C VAL A 287 -0.33 10.79 -8.15
N PRO A 288 0.94 11.03 -8.54
CA PRO A 288 1.60 10.29 -9.64
C PRO A 288 2.05 8.87 -9.23
N THR A 289 1.25 8.16 -8.44
CA THR A 289 1.51 6.79 -8.01
C THR A 289 0.98 5.79 -9.02
N ARG A 290 1.82 4.80 -9.35
CA ARG A 290 1.51 3.77 -10.35
C ARG A 290 0.94 2.51 -9.73
N VAL A 291 1.37 2.21 -8.51
CA VAL A 291 0.96 1.01 -7.79
C VAL A 291 0.64 1.36 -6.34
N TYR A 292 -0.56 1.03 -5.90
CA TYR A 292 -0.95 1.05 -4.50
C TYR A 292 -0.96 -0.38 -3.96
N SER A 293 -0.47 -0.55 -2.74
CA SER A 293 -0.56 -1.82 -2.00
C SER A 293 -1.38 -1.62 -0.74
N VAL A 294 -2.41 -2.44 -0.57
CA VAL A 294 -3.26 -2.47 0.64
C VAL A 294 -3.41 -3.92 1.09
N SER A 295 -3.91 -4.13 2.30
CA SER A 295 -4.00 -5.49 2.82
C SER A 295 -5.16 -5.71 3.79
N LEU A 296 -5.66 -6.95 3.78
CA LEU A 296 -6.62 -7.46 4.74
C LEU A 296 -6.05 -8.75 5.34
N GLY A 297 -5.90 -8.78 6.67
CA GLY A 297 -5.41 -9.96 7.38
C GLY A 297 -6.53 -10.78 8.01
N GLY A 298 -6.15 -11.89 8.66
CA GLY A 298 -7.07 -12.72 9.45
C GLY A 298 -7.50 -14.02 8.77
N PHE A 299 -6.98 -14.32 7.58
CA PHE A 299 -7.32 -15.54 6.85
C PHE A 299 -6.61 -16.80 7.36
N ASP A 300 -5.69 -16.67 8.33
CA ASP A 300 -5.04 -17.82 8.99
C ASP A 300 -5.98 -18.37 10.06
N THR A 301 -7.02 -19.06 9.60
CA THR A 301 -8.08 -19.56 10.45
C THR A 301 -7.73 -20.96 10.93
N HIS A 302 -7.38 -21.10 12.22
CA HIS A 302 -7.17 -22.41 12.84
C HIS A 302 -8.46 -23.08 13.33
N ALA A 303 -9.55 -22.31 13.45
CA ALA A 303 -10.86 -22.75 13.91
C ALA A 303 -11.94 -21.79 13.39
N ALA A 304 -13.20 -22.23 13.41
CA ALA A 304 -14.36 -21.43 12.98
C ALA A 304 -14.17 -20.77 11.60
N GLU A 305 -13.53 -21.51 10.67
CA GLU A 305 -13.14 -21.01 9.35
C GLU A 305 -14.33 -20.46 8.59
N LYS A 306 -15.46 -21.21 8.50
CA LYS A 306 -16.63 -20.78 7.73
C LYS A 306 -17.15 -19.40 8.14
N ASP A 307 -17.31 -19.16 9.46
CA ASP A 307 -17.84 -17.89 9.96
C ASP A 307 -16.82 -16.76 9.87
N THR A 308 -15.56 -17.04 10.19
CA THR A 308 -14.47 -16.05 10.14
C THR A 308 -14.19 -15.62 8.69
N HIS A 309 -14.13 -16.58 7.78
CA HIS A 309 -13.94 -16.37 6.35
C HIS A 309 -15.11 -15.58 5.75
N ALA A 310 -16.35 -15.94 6.06
CA ALA A 310 -17.53 -15.19 5.61
C ALA A 310 -17.49 -13.72 6.04
N ARG A 311 -17.09 -13.44 7.28
CA ARG A 311 -16.93 -12.06 7.79
C ARG A 311 -15.83 -11.30 7.04
N LEU A 312 -14.67 -11.91 6.84
CA LEU A 312 -13.54 -11.29 6.13
C LEU A 312 -13.86 -11.04 4.65
N LEU A 313 -14.55 -11.96 3.99
CA LEU A 313 -15.05 -11.76 2.64
C LEU A 313 -16.09 -10.62 2.58
N GLY A 314 -16.94 -10.48 3.59
CA GLY A 314 -17.86 -9.33 3.69
C GLY A 314 -17.13 -7.99 3.86
N GLU A 315 -16.05 -7.96 4.64
CA GLU A 315 -15.19 -6.76 4.75
C GLU A 315 -14.51 -6.43 3.41
N LEU A 316 -13.97 -7.45 2.73
CA LEU A 316 -13.39 -7.32 1.40
C LEU A 316 -14.39 -6.74 0.39
N ASP A 317 -15.59 -7.32 0.34
CA ASP A 317 -16.67 -6.92 -0.57
C ASP A 317 -17.11 -5.47 -0.35
N ALA A 318 -17.38 -5.11 0.91
CA ALA A 318 -17.81 -3.76 1.27
C ALA A 318 -16.73 -2.72 0.93
N ALA A 319 -15.46 -3.02 1.25
CA ALA A 319 -14.36 -2.10 1.00
C ALA A 319 -14.09 -1.90 -0.50
N LEU A 320 -14.08 -2.98 -1.30
CA LEU A 320 -13.89 -2.90 -2.75
C LEU A 320 -15.06 -2.20 -3.45
N THR A 321 -16.29 -2.47 -3.03
CA THR A 321 -17.49 -1.83 -3.61
C THR A 321 -17.50 -0.33 -3.35
N SER A 322 -17.21 0.09 -2.13
CA SER A 322 -17.08 1.52 -1.76
C SER A 322 -15.96 2.21 -2.54
N PHE A 323 -14.81 1.54 -2.63
CA PHE A 323 -13.65 2.03 -3.37
C PHE A 323 -13.96 2.31 -4.83
N LEU A 324 -14.51 1.32 -5.55
CA LEU A 324 -14.84 1.46 -6.97
C LEU A 324 -15.92 2.52 -7.20
N SER A 325 -16.94 2.57 -6.34
CA SER A 325 -17.98 3.61 -6.39
C SER A 325 -17.39 5.02 -6.23
N SER A 326 -16.35 5.17 -5.41
CA SER A 326 -15.65 6.44 -5.19
C SER A 326 -14.76 6.87 -6.36
N LEU A 327 -14.38 5.94 -7.24
CA LEU A 327 -13.63 6.21 -8.47
C LEU A 327 -14.53 6.54 -9.66
N HIS A 328 -15.76 6.01 -9.70
CA HIS A 328 -16.70 6.24 -10.81
C HIS A 328 -17.43 7.60 -10.74
N ASN A 329 -17.32 8.33 -9.63
CA ASN A 329 -17.96 9.64 -9.43
C ASN A 329 -17.09 10.84 -9.84
N THR A 330 -16.01 10.62 -10.60
CA THR A 330 -15.13 11.65 -11.18
C THR A 330 -15.11 11.56 -12.68
#